data_AF-A0A5S9R5Q5-F1
#
_entry.id   AF-A0A5S9R5Q5-F1
#
_cell.length_a   1.000
_cell.length_b   1.000
_cell.length_c   1.000
_cell.angle_alpha   90.00
_cell.angle_beta   90.00
_cell.angle_gamma   90.00
#
_symmetry.space_group_name_H-M   'P 1'
#
loop_
_entity.id
_entity.type
_entity.pdbx_description
1 polymer ?
#
loop_
_entity_poly.entity_id
_entity_poly.type
_entity_poly.pdbx_seq_one_letter_code
_entity_poly.pdbx_strand_id
1 'polypeptide(L)'
;MTNVCYDTEFLDDGHTIELISIGIVTDQARGEGYYAVNAECDFERIRDHDWLWVNVVPHLPTTKTDWTDPNHGRLVTRLDRRAACVKPKWVIANEVRDLILRRTVKPDLWAYFAAYDHVALAQLWGPMSDLPDGIPMYTHDLKQEMDRLGVRSDVVPKPENVHDALADARWNMAMLRHLKALS
;
A
#
# COMPACT_ATOMS: atom_id res chain seq x y z
N MET A 1 19.71 7.94 -6.43
CA MET A 1 18.28 7.74 -6.66
C MET A 1 17.93 6.42 -6.00
N THR A 2 16.93 6.42 -5.16
CA THR A 2 16.50 5.26 -4.38
C THR A 2 15.09 4.94 -4.83
N ASN A 3 14.85 3.70 -5.28
CA ASN A 3 13.50 3.30 -5.67
C ASN A 3 12.69 2.96 -4.42
N VAL A 4 11.50 3.54 -4.35
CA VAL A 4 10.53 3.33 -3.28
C VAL A 4 9.28 2.75 -3.93
N CYS A 5 9.09 1.45 -3.79
CA CYS A 5 7.87 0.77 -4.23
C CYS A 5 6.87 0.73 -3.08
N TYR A 6 5.62 1.05 -3.36
CA TYR A 6 4.57 1.00 -2.36
C TYR A 6 3.26 0.51 -2.97
N ASP A 7 2.33 0.21 -2.08
CA ASP A 7 0.96 -0.17 -2.38
C ASP A 7 0.07 0.25 -1.21
N THR A 8 -1.20 0.55 -1.47
CA THR A 8 -2.18 0.91 -0.46
C THR A 8 -3.49 0.17 -0.65
N GLU A 9 -4.07 -0.24 0.47
CA GLU A 9 -5.49 -0.61 0.51
C GLU A 9 -6.29 0.57 1.03
N PHE A 10 -7.44 0.83 0.41
CA PHE A 10 -8.29 1.97 0.74
C PHE A 10 -9.78 1.64 0.51
N LEU A 11 -10.64 2.38 1.22
CA LEU A 11 -12.06 2.45 0.91
C LEU A 11 -12.27 3.61 -0.07
N ASP A 12 -12.65 3.27 -1.30
CA ASP A 12 -13.09 4.23 -2.33
C ASP A 12 -14.60 4.13 -2.50
N ASP A 13 -15.29 5.26 -2.38
CA ASP A 13 -16.74 5.38 -2.58
C ASP A 13 -17.13 6.24 -3.80
N GLY A 14 -16.16 6.58 -4.65
CA GLY A 14 -16.31 7.49 -5.79
C GLY A 14 -16.21 8.97 -5.43
N HIS A 15 -16.03 9.30 -4.14
CA HIS A 15 -15.88 10.66 -3.65
C HIS A 15 -14.64 10.84 -2.76
N THR A 16 -14.34 9.88 -1.89
CA THR A 16 -13.18 9.87 -0.99
C THR A 16 -12.30 8.65 -1.23
N ILE A 17 -11.03 8.78 -0.83
CA ILE A 17 -10.07 7.68 -0.78
C ILE A 17 -9.59 7.58 0.66
N GLU A 18 -10.12 6.62 1.40
CA GLU A 18 -9.86 6.47 2.83
C GLU A 18 -8.86 5.34 3.08
N LEU A 19 -7.64 5.71 3.46
CA LEU A 19 -6.55 4.76 3.70
C LEU A 19 -6.92 3.69 4.75
N ILE A 20 -6.81 2.43 4.36
CA ILE A 20 -6.89 1.24 5.23
C ILE A 20 -5.49 0.83 5.67
N SER A 21 -4.59 0.57 4.72
CA SER A 21 -3.21 0.15 5.01
C SER A 21 -2.24 0.62 3.94
N ILE A 22 -0.95 0.65 4.28
CA ILE A 22 0.14 1.03 3.36
C ILE A 22 1.33 0.10 3.57
N GLY A 23 1.87 -0.42 2.47
CA GLY A 23 3.12 -1.17 2.42
C GLY A 23 4.17 -0.41 1.62
N ILE A 24 5.41 -0.37 2.09
CA ILE A 24 6.52 0.31 1.39
C ILE A 24 7.79 -0.52 1.45
N VAL A 25 8.47 -0.66 0.31
CA VAL A 25 9.76 -1.33 0.16
C VAL A 25 10.73 -0.42 -0.58
N THR A 26 11.95 -0.31 -0.08
CA THR A 26 13.03 0.41 -0.77
C THR A 26 14.05 -0.56 -1.34
N ASP A 27 14.72 -0.20 -2.42
CA ASP A 27 15.77 -1.03 -3.03
C ASP A 27 17.03 -1.18 -2.14
N GLN A 28 17.19 -0.31 -1.14
CA GLN A 28 18.26 -0.36 -0.14
C GLN A 28 17.92 -1.24 1.08
N ALA A 29 16.64 -1.56 1.31
CA ALA A 29 16.25 -2.38 2.44
C ALA A 29 16.66 -3.85 2.21
N ARG A 30 17.27 -4.48 3.23
CA ARG A 30 17.71 -5.89 3.21
C ARG A 30 16.52 -6.87 3.34
N GLY A 31 15.42 -6.63 2.63
CA GLY A 31 14.19 -7.44 2.67
C GLY A 31 13.15 -7.00 3.71
N GLU A 32 13.47 -6.02 4.55
CA GLU A 32 12.51 -5.38 5.45
C GLU A 32 11.64 -4.38 4.68
N GLY A 33 10.33 -4.43 4.88
CA GLY A 33 9.42 -3.40 4.38
C GLY A 33 8.70 -2.74 5.54
N TYR A 34 8.22 -1.53 5.29
CA TYR A 34 7.33 -0.82 6.18
C TYR A 34 5.89 -1.28 5.93
N TYR A 35 5.15 -1.55 7.01
CA TYR A 35 3.72 -1.84 6.94
C TYR A 35 2.99 -1.16 8.08
N ALA A 36 1.87 -0.53 7.77
CA ALA A 36 0.96 0.00 8.76
C ALA A 36 -0.50 -0.09 8.30
N VAL A 37 -1.38 -0.22 9.28
CA VAL A 37 -2.84 -0.17 9.13
C VAL A 37 -3.34 1.05 9.89
N ASN A 38 -4.19 1.85 9.25
CA ASN A 38 -4.74 3.06 9.81
C ASN A 38 -5.75 2.74 10.93
N ALA A 39 -5.41 3.07 12.18
CA ALA A 39 -6.28 2.86 13.34
C ALA A 39 -7.57 3.69 13.32
N GLU A 40 -7.64 4.67 12.42
CA GLU A 40 -8.75 5.61 12.25
C GLU A 40 -9.61 5.28 11.01
N CYS A 41 -9.32 4.18 10.29
CA CYS A 41 -10.17 3.77 9.17
C CYS A 41 -11.59 3.42 9.63
N ASP A 42 -12.58 3.67 8.77
CA ASP A 42 -13.98 3.31 9.03
C ASP A 42 -14.17 1.79 8.84
N PHE A 43 -13.78 1.03 9.87
CA PHE A 43 -13.85 -0.43 9.82
C PHE A 43 -15.27 -0.96 9.69
N GLU A 44 -16.29 -0.18 10.05
CA GLU A 44 -17.68 -0.60 9.85
C GLU A 44 -18.05 -0.55 8.37
N ARG A 45 -17.74 0.55 7.68
CA ARG A 45 -17.91 0.64 6.22
C ARG A 45 -17.07 -0.39 5.46
N ILE A 46 -15.82 -0.58 5.87
CA ILE A 46 -14.93 -1.60 5.27
C ILE A 46 -15.52 -2.99 5.45
N ARG A 47 -16.02 -3.31 6.65
CA ARG A 47 -16.69 -4.59 6.92
C ARG A 47 -17.93 -4.75 6.06
N ASP A 48 -18.71 -3.71 5.85
CA ASP A 48 -19.97 -3.79 5.10
C ASP A 48 -19.75 -3.84 3.57
N HIS A 49 -18.53 -3.53 3.11
CA HIS A 49 -18.14 -3.65 1.70
C HIS A 49 -17.74 -5.09 1.33
N ASP A 50 -18.50 -5.75 0.47
CA ASP A 50 -18.29 -7.18 0.14
C ASP A 50 -16.93 -7.48 -0.47
N TRP A 51 -16.46 -6.66 -1.42
CA TRP A 51 -15.16 -6.89 -2.06
C TRP A 51 -14.00 -6.72 -1.07
N LEU A 52 -13.96 -5.63 -0.28
CA LEU A 52 -12.95 -5.42 0.75
C LEU A 52 -12.99 -6.52 1.82
N TRP A 53 -14.19 -6.94 2.24
CA TRP A 53 -14.36 -8.01 3.23
C TRP A 53 -13.72 -9.33 2.78
N VAL A 54 -13.88 -9.68 1.50
CA VAL A 54 -13.35 -10.93 0.94
C VAL A 54 -11.86 -10.84 0.65
N ASN A 55 -11.39 -9.69 0.15
CA ASN A 55 -10.06 -9.59 -0.43
C ASN A 55 -9.05 -8.91 0.50
N VAL A 56 -9.44 -7.89 1.27
CA VAL A 56 -8.50 -7.07 2.07
C VAL A 56 -8.53 -7.46 3.54
N VAL A 57 -9.72 -7.55 4.15
CA VAL A 57 -9.87 -7.79 5.59
C VAL A 57 -9.17 -9.07 6.09
N PRO A 58 -9.06 -10.18 5.32
CA PRO A 58 -8.30 -11.36 5.75
C PRO A 58 -6.82 -11.11 6.02
N HIS A 59 -6.24 -10.06 5.43
CA HIS A 59 -4.84 -9.67 5.58
C HIS A 59 -4.63 -8.61 6.68
N LEU A 60 -5.72 -8.11 7.28
CA LEU A 60 -5.66 -7.13 8.36
C LEU A 60 -5.55 -7.81 9.73
N PRO A 61 -4.91 -7.16 10.70
CA PRO A 61 -4.97 -7.59 12.09
C PRO A 61 -6.40 -7.39 12.62
N THR A 62 -7.18 -8.46 12.71
CA THR A 62 -8.56 -8.41 13.21
C THR A 62 -8.76 -9.36 14.38
N THR A 63 -9.88 -9.20 15.09
CA THR A 63 -10.30 -10.13 16.13
C THR A 63 -10.70 -11.51 15.59
N LYS A 64 -10.89 -11.65 14.26
CA LYS A 64 -11.19 -12.94 13.61
C LYS A 64 -9.88 -13.61 13.21
N THR A 65 -9.67 -14.82 13.72
CA THR A 65 -8.45 -15.61 13.46
C THR A 65 -8.68 -16.79 12.51
N ASP A 66 -9.94 -17.13 12.24
CA ASP A 66 -10.33 -18.22 11.34
C ASP A 66 -11.16 -17.67 10.17
N TRP A 67 -10.68 -17.89 8.95
CA TRP A 67 -11.26 -17.44 7.70
C TRP A 67 -11.84 -18.56 6.84
N THR A 68 -12.01 -19.77 7.39
CA THR A 68 -12.61 -20.92 6.68
C THR A 68 -14.00 -20.63 6.14
N ASP A 69 -14.88 -20.03 6.97
CA ASP A 69 -16.09 -19.36 6.53
C ASP A 69 -15.87 -17.83 6.66
N PRO A 70 -15.75 -17.10 5.53
CA PRO A 70 -15.53 -15.67 5.54
C PRO A 70 -16.75 -14.91 6.07
N ASN A 71 -17.97 -15.45 5.96
CA ASN A 71 -19.18 -14.76 6.44
C ASN A 71 -19.41 -14.96 7.94
N HIS A 72 -18.90 -16.05 8.50
CA HIS A 72 -19.03 -16.32 9.93
C HIS A 72 -18.35 -15.23 10.77
N GLY A 73 -19.13 -14.59 11.64
CA GLY A 73 -18.63 -13.58 12.55
C GLY A 73 -18.40 -12.19 11.93
N ARG A 74 -18.77 -11.95 10.66
CA ARG A 74 -18.59 -10.65 9.98
C ARG A 74 -19.01 -9.48 10.86
N LEU A 75 -20.26 -9.47 11.31
CA LEU A 75 -20.85 -8.39 12.13
C LEU A 75 -20.14 -8.13 13.47
N VAL A 76 -19.41 -9.13 14.01
CA VAL A 76 -18.72 -9.02 15.30
C VAL A 76 -17.21 -8.84 15.16
N THR A 77 -16.64 -9.04 13.96
CA THR A 77 -15.23 -8.75 13.69
C THR A 77 -14.92 -7.28 13.90
N ARG A 78 -13.76 -7.00 14.50
CA ARG A 78 -13.20 -5.66 14.73
C ARG A 78 -11.73 -5.65 14.33
N LEU A 79 -11.21 -4.47 13.98
CA LEU A 79 -9.77 -4.26 13.85
C LEU A 79 -9.08 -4.45 15.21
N ASP A 80 -8.00 -5.22 15.27
CA ASP A 80 -7.21 -5.39 16.49
C ASP A 80 -6.27 -4.19 16.68
N ARG A 81 -6.77 -3.18 17.40
CA ARG A 81 -6.03 -1.95 17.70
C ARG A 81 -4.82 -2.15 18.62
N ARG A 82 -4.56 -3.37 19.11
CA ARG A 82 -3.36 -3.71 19.91
C ARG A 82 -2.21 -4.20 19.04
N ALA A 83 -2.46 -4.57 17.79
CA ALA A 83 -1.41 -4.98 16.88
C ALA A 83 -0.44 -3.83 16.60
N ALA A 84 0.87 -4.10 16.64
CA ALA A 84 1.91 -3.07 16.52
C ALA A 84 1.90 -2.32 15.18
N CYS A 85 1.35 -2.92 14.12
CA CYS A 85 1.18 -2.29 12.82
C CYS A 85 -0.07 -1.40 12.73
N VAL A 86 -1.00 -1.47 13.69
CA VAL A 86 -2.19 -0.60 13.72
C VAL A 86 -1.84 0.71 14.40
N LYS A 87 -1.83 1.81 13.65
CA LYS A 87 -1.28 3.09 14.09
C LYS A 87 -2.22 4.25 13.73
N PRO A 88 -2.26 5.32 14.54
CA PRO A 88 -2.92 6.56 14.14
C PRO A 88 -2.35 7.11 12.83
N LYS A 89 -3.19 7.74 12.01
CA LYS A 89 -2.81 8.26 10.68
C LYS A 89 -1.63 9.22 10.74
N TRP A 90 -1.57 10.06 11.77
CA TRP A 90 -0.45 11.00 11.95
C TRP A 90 0.89 10.31 12.26
N VAL A 91 0.86 9.14 12.92
CA VAL A 91 2.06 8.32 13.14
C VAL A 91 2.53 7.73 11.82
N ILE A 92 1.59 7.18 11.03
CA ILE A 92 1.87 6.66 9.68
C ILE A 92 2.48 7.76 8.81
N ALA A 93 1.87 8.95 8.76
CA ALA A 93 2.37 10.09 8.00
C ALA A 93 3.81 10.47 8.38
N ASN A 94 4.15 10.48 9.67
CA ASN A 94 5.50 10.79 10.14
C ASN A 94 6.51 9.68 9.79
N GLU A 95 6.14 8.42 9.99
CA GLU A 95 7.01 7.28 9.70
C GLU A 95 7.27 7.13 8.20
N VAL A 96 6.23 7.30 7.36
CA VAL A 96 6.33 7.30 5.90
C VAL A 96 7.21 8.46 5.41
N ARG A 97 6.99 9.68 5.92
CA ARG A 97 7.86 10.83 5.60
C ARG A 97 9.31 10.52 5.95
N ASP A 98 9.57 10.03 7.16
CA ASP A 98 10.93 9.76 7.63
C ASP A 98 11.58 8.62 6.83
N LEU A 99 10.81 7.58 6.47
CA LEU A 99 11.26 6.50 5.60
C LEU A 99 11.69 7.07 4.24
N ILE A 100 10.83 7.87 3.59
CA ILE A 100 11.10 8.42 2.26
C ILE A 100 12.22 9.45 2.30
N LEU A 101 12.20 10.42 3.23
CA LEU A 101 13.12 11.56 3.18
C LEU A 101 14.45 11.32 3.89
N ARG A 102 14.48 10.52 4.96
CA ARG A 102 15.70 10.33 5.77
C ARG A 102 16.45 9.04 5.43
N ARG A 103 15.78 8.07 4.82
CA ARG A 103 16.37 6.76 4.49
C ARG A 103 16.56 6.53 2.99
N THR A 104 16.45 7.59 2.18
CA THR A 104 16.63 7.50 0.73
C THR A 104 17.45 8.68 0.20
N VAL A 105 17.97 8.55 -1.02
CA VAL A 105 18.69 9.61 -1.73
C VAL A 105 18.00 9.87 -3.07
N LYS A 106 17.32 11.01 -3.19
CA LYS A 106 16.48 11.38 -4.36
C LYS A 106 15.48 10.25 -4.66
N PRO A 107 14.40 10.14 -3.86
CA PRO A 107 13.45 9.03 -3.96
C PRO A 107 12.71 9.06 -5.30
N ASP A 108 12.57 7.90 -5.92
CA ASP A 108 11.66 7.67 -7.04
C ASP A 108 10.52 6.78 -6.54
N LEU A 109 9.29 7.31 -6.54
CA LEU A 109 8.10 6.56 -6.14
C LEU A 109 7.64 5.66 -7.29
N TRP A 110 7.27 4.42 -6.98
CA TRP A 110 6.75 3.42 -7.92
C TRP A 110 5.57 2.67 -7.31
N ALA A 111 4.52 2.46 -8.10
CA ALA A 111 3.40 1.56 -7.77
C ALA A 111 2.80 1.00 -9.06
N TYR A 112 2.00 -0.06 -8.95
CA TYR A 112 1.30 -0.68 -10.08
C TYR A 112 -0.15 -0.17 -10.11
N PHE A 113 -0.57 0.49 -11.20
CA PHE A 113 -1.83 1.26 -11.26
C PHE A 113 -1.91 2.39 -10.22
N ALA A 114 -0.88 3.23 -10.19
CA ALA A 114 -0.51 4.08 -9.07
C ALA A 114 -1.44 5.28 -8.76
N ALA A 115 -2.49 5.52 -9.53
CA ALA A 115 -3.23 6.77 -9.48
C ALA A 115 -3.88 7.02 -8.11
N TYR A 116 -4.67 6.05 -7.64
CA TYR A 116 -5.36 6.16 -6.35
C TYR A 116 -4.40 6.00 -5.18
N ASP A 117 -3.39 5.14 -5.30
CA ASP A 117 -2.32 5.01 -4.31
C ASP A 117 -1.55 6.32 -4.08
N HIS A 118 -1.29 7.07 -5.14
CA HIS A 118 -0.64 8.38 -5.01
C HIS A 118 -1.52 9.37 -4.25
N VAL A 119 -2.84 9.36 -4.49
CA VAL A 119 -3.78 10.20 -3.72
C VAL A 119 -3.84 9.74 -2.26
N ALA A 120 -3.96 8.43 -1.99
CA ALA A 120 -3.99 7.88 -0.64
C ALA A 120 -2.70 8.22 0.14
N LEU A 121 -1.54 8.13 -0.50
CA LEU A 121 -0.24 8.53 0.05
C LEU A 121 -0.22 10.04 0.36
N ALA A 122 -0.54 10.90 -0.61
CA ALA A 122 -0.50 12.35 -0.43
C ALA A 122 -1.47 12.82 0.67
N GLN A 123 -2.65 12.22 0.75
CA GLN A 123 -3.66 12.52 1.76
C GLN A 123 -3.28 12.07 3.18
N LEU A 124 -2.13 11.42 3.39
CA LEU A 124 -1.53 11.32 4.74
C LEU A 124 -1.27 12.70 5.36
N TRP A 125 -0.97 13.69 4.53
CA TRP A 125 -0.68 15.07 4.95
C TRP A 125 -1.80 16.08 4.59
N GLY A 126 -2.89 15.62 3.96
CA GLY A 126 -4.03 16.46 3.60
C GLY A 126 -4.01 16.85 2.11
N PRO A 127 -4.24 18.13 1.75
CA PRO A 127 -4.14 18.57 0.36
C PRO A 127 -2.70 18.45 -0.14
N MET A 128 -2.52 18.32 -1.45
CA MET A 128 -1.19 18.17 -2.06
C MET A 128 -0.26 19.36 -1.80
N SER A 129 -0.81 20.55 -1.47
CA SER A 129 -0.02 21.71 -1.02
C SER A 129 0.76 21.46 0.27
N ASP A 130 0.34 20.48 1.06
CA ASP A 130 0.91 20.15 2.36
C ASP A 130 1.83 18.92 2.28
N LEU A 131 2.05 18.40 1.06
CA LEU A 131 2.99 17.31 0.82
C LEU A 131 4.40 17.73 1.28
N PRO A 132 5.09 16.94 2.13
CA PRO A 132 6.41 17.30 2.62
C PRO A 132 7.43 17.53 1.51
N ASP A 133 8.21 18.61 1.64
CA ASP A 133 9.29 18.94 0.71
C ASP A 133 10.24 17.76 0.49
N GLY A 134 10.48 17.43 -0.78
CA GLY A 134 11.35 16.33 -1.20
C GLY A 134 10.63 15.01 -1.46
N ILE A 135 9.36 14.86 -1.05
CA ILE A 135 8.52 13.75 -1.54
C ILE A 135 8.10 14.09 -2.98
N PRO A 136 8.30 13.18 -3.96
CA PRO A 136 7.88 13.44 -5.33
C PRO A 136 6.37 13.67 -5.43
N MET A 137 5.97 14.70 -6.19
CA MET A 137 4.55 15.00 -6.48
C MET A 137 3.93 14.09 -7.56
N TYR A 138 4.58 12.96 -7.85
CA TYR A 138 4.10 11.98 -8.80
C TYR A 138 4.66 10.60 -8.44
N THR A 139 3.95 9.56 -8.87
CA THR A 139 4.40 8.17 -8.79
C THR A 139 4.60 7.61 -10.20
N HIS A 140 5.72 6.93 -10.44
CA HIS A 140 5.94 6.20 -11.67
C HIS A 140 5.05 4.95 -11.68
N ASP A 141 4.35 4.74 -12.78
CA ASP A 141 3.41 3.63 -12.92
C ASP A 141 4.11 2.41 -13.57
N LEU A 142 4.16 1.30 -12.84
CA LEU A 142 4.79 0.06 -13.31
C LEU A 142 4.07 -0.54 -14.52
N LYS A 143 2.74 -0.41 -14.61
CA LYS A 143 1.98 -0.90 -15.76
C LYS A 143 2.32 -0.09 -17.01
N GLN A 144 2.46 1.23 -16.87
CA GLN A 144 2.93 2.09 -17.97
C GLN A 144 4.34 1.70 -18.41
N GLU A 145 5.23 1.38 -17.47
CA GLU A 145 6.60 0.96 -17.79
C GLU A 145 6.64 -0.40 -18.51
N MET A 146 5.78 -1.33 -18.12
CA MET A 146 5.58 -2.59 -18.86
C MET A 146 5.17 -2.34 -20.31
N ASP A 147 4.19 -1.45 -20.53
CA ASP A 147 3.73 -1.12 -21.88
C ASP A 147 4.82 -0.47 -22.72
N ARG A 148 5.61 0.44 -22.13
CA ARG A 148 6.75 1.10 -22.78
C ARG A 148 7.79 0.09 -23.26
N LEU A 149 8.05 -0.96 -22.46
CA LEU A 149 9.02 -2.01 -22.76
C LEU A 149 8.44 -3.16 -23.61
N GLY A 150 7.12 -3.17 -23.88
CA GLY A 150 6.46 -4.29 -24.57
C GLY A 150 6.41 -5.57 -23.75
N VAL A 151 6.45 -5.47 -22.42
CA VAL A 151 6.47 -6.60 -21.48
C VAL A 151 5.05 -6.99 -21.12
N ARG A 152 4.72 -8.26 -21.28
CA ARG A 152 3.40 -8.81 -20.94
C ARG A 152 3.34 -9.24 -19.47
N SER A 153 2.14 -9.35 -18.92
CA SER A 153 1.93 -9.76 -17.53
C SER A 153 2.31 -11.21 -17.22
N ASP A 154 2.45 -12.07 -18.24
CA ASP A 154 2.84 -13.47 -18.09
C ASP A 154 4.35 -13.68 -17.93
N VAL A 155 5.16 -12.64 -18.17
CA VAL A 155 6.63 -12.70 -18.04
C VAL A 155 7.17 -12.03 -16.78
N VAL A 156 6.36 -11.24 -16.08
CA VAL A 156 6.72 -10.67 -14.78
C VAL A 156 6.47 -11.67 -13.65
N PRO A 157 7.13 -11.53 -12.48
CA PRO A 157 6.83 -12.34 -11.30
C PRO A 157 5.33 -12.33 -11.00
N LYS A 158 4.78 -13.44 -10.49
CA LYS A 158 3.39 -13.47 -10.03
C LYS A 158 3.31 -12.91 -8.60
N PRO A 159 2.28 -12.12 -8.26
CA PRO A 159 2.08 -11.71 -6.89
C PRO A 159 1.63 -12.91 -6.04
N GLU A 160 2.01 -12.90 -4.78
CA GLU A 160 1.55 -13.83 -3.74
C GLU A 160 0.89 -12.99 -2.65
N ASN A 161 -0.24 -13.46 -2.09
CA ASN A 161 -1.03 -12.71 -1.10
C ASN A 161 -1.45 -11.31 -1.58
N VAL A 162 -2.03 -11.24 -2.80
CA VAL A 162 -2.61 -10.02 -3.35
C VAL A 162 -3.62 -9.45 -2.34
N HIS A 163 -3.67 -8.13 -2.23
CA HIS A 163 -4.48 -7.37 -1.29
C HIS A 163 -3.93 -7.31 0.15
N ASP A 164 -2.66 -7.72 0.31
CA ASP A 164 -1.79 -7.32 1.42
C ASP A 164 -0.82 -6.25 0.90
N ALA A 165 -1.02 -5.00 1.32
CA ALA A 165 -0.23 -3.87 0.82
C ALA A 165 1.30 -4.05 0.94
N LEU A 166 1.81 -4.79 1.93
CA LEU A 166 3.24 -5.05 2.03
C LEU A 166 3.68 -6.14 1.05
N ALA A 167 2.88 -7.19 0.88
CA ALA A 167 3.14 -8.21 -0.14
C ALA A 167 3.14 -7.60 -1.55
N ASP A 168 2.16 -6.74 -1.85
CA ASP A 168 2.04 -6.06 -3.13
C ASP A 168 3.17 -5.03 -3.35
N ALA A 169 3.59 -4.28 -2.32
CA ALA A 169 4.77 -3.41 -2.41
C ALA A 169 6.07 -4.20 -2.69
N ARG A 170 6.22 -5.40 -2.12
CA ARG A 170 7.36 -6.30 -2.41
C ARG A 170 7.30 -6.81 -3.84
N TRP A 171 6.11 -7.15 -4.31
CA TRP A 171 5.89 -7.55 -5.70
C TRP A 171 6.20 -6.42 -6.68
N ASN A 172 5.75 -5.19 -6.39
CA ASN A 172 6.09 -3.98 -7.16
C ASN A 172 7.61 -3.80 -7.27
N MET A 173 8.36 -4.00 -6.19
CA MET A 173 9.83 -3.96 -6.21
C MET A 173 10.45 -5.08 -7.05
N ALA A 174 9.92 -6.30 -6.97
CA ALA A 174 10.38 -7.42 -7.78
C ALA A 174 10.13 -7.17 -9.28
N MET A 175 8.95 -6.63 -9.62
CA MET A 175 8.59 -6.23 -10.97
C MET A 175 9.52 -5.13 -11.49
N LEU A 176 9.73 -4.07 -10.71
CA LEU A 176 10.64 -2.97 -11.09
C LEU A 176 12.05 -3.48 -11.40
N ARG A 177 12.58 -4.37 -10.56
CA ARG A 177 13.89 -4.99 -10.78
C ARG A 177 13.93 -5.79 -12.08
N HIS A 178 12.87 -6.53 -12.38
CA HIS A 178 12.75 -7.28 -13.63
C HIS A 178 12.73 -6.35 -14.84
N LEU A 179 11.89 -5.30 -14.82
CA LEU A 179 11.78 -4.34 -15.92
C LEU A 179 13.09 -3.60 -16.18
N LYS A 180 13.79 -3.16 -15.12
CA LYS A 180 15.10 -2.50 -15.23
C LYS A 180 16.21 -3.41 -15.77
N ALA A 181 16.07 -4.73 -15.66
CA ALA A 181 17.02 -5.67 -16.26
C ALA A 181 16.81 -5.86 -17.77
N LEU A 182 15.66 -5.42 -18.30
CA LEU A 182 15.31 -5.49 -19.71
C LEU A 182 15.57 -4.18 -20.48
N SER A 183 15.78 -3.07 -19.75
CA SER A 183 15.98 -1.72 -20.30
C SER A 183 17.42 -1.44 -20.73
#